data_AF-A0A2V7AIP7-F1
#
_entry.id   AF-A0A2V7AIP7-F1
#
_cell.length_a   1.000
_cell.length_b   1.000
_cell.length_c   1.000
_cell.angle_alpha   90.00
_cell.angle_beta   90.00
_cell.angle_gamma   90.00
#
_symmetry.space_group_name_H-M   'P 1'
#
loop_
_entity.id
_entity.type
_entity.pdbx_description
1 polymer ?
#
loop_
_entity_poly.entity_id
_entity_poly.type
_entity_poly.pdbx_seq_one_letter_code
_entity_poly.pdbx_strand_id
1 'polypeptide(L)' 'GAQHDVALVKRLLEEELADILARRPRQADVEARYRKAVKIGMRWVKSYTELDFRSLGSYSRAELDAIAAAPDAL' A
#
# COMPACT_ATOMS: atom_id res chain seq x y z
N GLY A 1 -24.74 -7.03 -2.42
CA GLY A 1 -23.52 -6.42 -1.88
C GLY A 1 -22.31 -7.06 -2.54
N ALA A 2 -21.17 -6.38 -2.59
CA ALA A 2 -19.91 -6.97 -3.06
C ALA A 2 -19.25 -7.78 -1.93
N GLN A 3 -18.51 -8.84 -2.27
CA GLN A 3 -17.71 -9.59 -1.31
C GLN A 3 -16.49 -8.75 -0.91
N HIS A 4 -16.25 -8.59 0.40
CA HIS A 4 -15.11 -7.85 0.92
C HIS A 4 -13.93 -8.80 1.12
N ASP A 5 -13.16 -9.01 0.06
CA ASP A 5 -12.01 -9.91 0.04
C ASP A 5 -10.68 -9.19 -0.30
N VAL A 6 -9.59 -9.95 -0.25
CA VAL A 6 -8.23 -9.47 -0.52
C VAL A 6 -8.10 -8.93 -1.95
N ALA A 7 -8.75 -9.58 -2.93
CA ALA A 7 -8.72 -9.16 -4.32
C ALA A 7 -9.41 -7.79 -4.51
N LEU A 8 -10.52 -7.56 -3.82
CA LEU A 8 -11.20 -6.26 -3.79
C LEU A 8 -10.29 -5.18 -3.21
N VAL A 9 -9.66 -5.42 -2.07
CA VAL A 9 -8.75 -4.44 -1.44
C VAL A 9 -7.59 -4.08 -2.36
N LYS A 10 -6.95 -5.10 -2.97
CA LYS A 10 -5.84 -4.88 -3.90
C LYS A 10 -6.25 -3.98 -5.06
N ARG A 11 -7.36 -4.32 -5.72
CA ARG A 11 -7.89 -3.55 -6.85
C ARG A 11 -8.21 -2.11 -6.45
N LEU A 12 -8.87 -1.89 -5.30
CA LEU A 12 -9.17 -0.54 -4.83
C LEU A 12 -7.89 0.29 -4.61
N LEU A 13 -6.86 -0.31 -4.01
CA LEU A 13 -5.58 0.40 -3.80
C LEU A 13 -4.87 0.75 -5.11
N GLU A 14 -4.96 -0.12 -6.13
CA GLU A 14 -4.40 0.13 -7.46
C GLU A 14 -5.18 1.21 -8.24
N GLU A 15 -6.52 1.17 -8.17
CA GLU A 15 -7.41 2.18 -8.78
C GLU A 15 -7.16 3.57 -8.16
N GLU A 16 -7.13 3.65 -6.83
CA GLU A 16 -6.85 4.89 -6.10
C GLU A 16 -5.44 5.41 -6.37
N LEU A 17 -4.45 4.52 -6.49
CA LEU A 17 -3.10 4.93 -6.90
C LEU A 17 -3.12 5.57 -8.29
N ALA A 18 -3.75 4.93 -9.27
CA ALA A 18 -3.81 5.44 -10.63
C ALA A 18 -4.49 6.82 -10.66
N ASP A 19 -5.58 6.99 -9.90
CA ASP A 19 -6.32 8.23 -9.80
C ASP A 19 -5.52 9.35 -9.11
N ILE A 20 -4.80 9.02 -8.03
CA ILE A 20 -3.88 9.96 -7.36
C ILE A 20 -2.77 10.40 -8.32
N LEU A 21 -2.13 9.47 -9.02
CA LEU A 21 -1.05 9.79 -9.95
C LEU A 21 -1.54 10.63 -11.13
N ALA A 22 -2.77 10.42 -11.60
CA ALA A 22 -3.38 11.23 -12.65
C ALA A 22 -3.61 12.70 -12.24
N ARG A 23 -3.84 12.96 -10.94
CA ARG A 23 -4.10 14.31 -10.40
C ARG A 23 -2.86 15.05 -9.90
N ARG A 24 -1.68 14.41 -9.87
CA ARG A 24 -0.44 15.01 -9.40
C ARG A 24 0.44 15.46 -10.57
N PRO A 25 1.28 16.49 -10.38
CA PRO A 25 2.32 16.80 -11.36
C PRO A 25 3.21 15.57 -11.59
N ARG A 26 3.56 15.29 -12.85
CA ARG A 26 4.44 14.17 -13.22
C ARG A 26 5.86 14.41 -12.71
N GLN A 27 6.11 13.94 -11.49
CA GLN A 27 7.39 14.01 -10.80
C GLN A 27 7.76 12.60 -10.33
N ALA A 28 8.86 12.07 -10.87
CA ALA A 28 9.24 10.67 -10.67
C ALA A 28 9.41 10.31 -9.18
N ASP A 29 9.92 11.22 -8.36
CA ASP A 29 10.10 11.02 -6.92
C ASP A 29 8.75 10.97 -6.18
N VAL A 30 7.79 11.80 -6.58
CA VAL A 30 6.42 11.81 -6.03
C VAL A 30 5.70 10.51 -6.41
N GLU A 31 5.77 10.10 -7.68
CA GLU A 31 5.17 8.85 -8.14
C GLU A 31 5.75 7.64 -7.41
N ALA A 32 7.08 7.60 -7.23
CA ALA A 32 7.75 6.54 -6.49
C ALA A 32 7.30 6.47 -5.02
N ARG A 33 7.11 7.62 -4.35
CA ARG A 33 6.60 7.67 -2.97
C ARG A 33 5.18 7.12 -2.86
N TYR A 34 4.29 7.43 -3.81
CA TYR A 34 2.93 6.90 -3.81
C TYR A 34 2.89 5.39 -4.08
N ARG A 35 3.69 4.90 -5.05
CA ARG A 35 3.84 3.46 -5.30
C ARG A 35 4.34 2.71 -4.06
N LYS A 36 5.33 3.28 -3.35
CA LYS A 36 5.81 2.75 -2.07
C LYS A 36 4.71 2.72 -1.01
N ALA A 37 3.94 3.80 -0.87
CA ALA A 37 2.85 3.90 0.11
C ALA A 37 1.78 2.82 -0.09
N VAL A 38 1.44 2.48 -1.33
CA VAL A 38 0.45 1.43 -1.65
C VAL A 38 0.91 0.06 -1.18
N LYS A 39 2.18 -0.31 -1.43
CA LYS A 39 2.73 -1.60 -0.97
C LYS A 39 2.76 -1.70 0.55
N ILE A 40 3.08 -0.60 1.23
CA ILE A 40 3.00 -0.50 2.69
C ILE A 40 1.55 -0.68 3.15
N GLY A 41 0.59 -0.01 2.50
CA GLY A 41 -0.84 -0.14 2.80
C GLY A 41 -1.35 -1.58 2.65
N MET A 42 -0.97 -2.26 1.57
CA MET A 42 -1.30 -3.68 1.35
C MET A 42 -0.78 -4.57 2.48
N ARG A 43 0.49 -4.41 2.88
CA ARG A 43 1.08 -5.18 3.98
C ARG A 43 0.39 -4.85 5.31
N TRP A 44 0.07 -3.60 5.55
CA TRP A 44 -0.60 -3.16 6.77
C TRP A 44 -2.00 -3.76 6.89
N VAL A 45 -2.82 -3.71 5.82
CA VAL A 45 -4.14 -4.36 5.80
C VAL A 45 -4.01 -5.87 6.04
N LYS A 46 -3.07 -6.55 5.36
CA LYS A 46 -2.81 -7.97 5.58
C LYS A 46 -2.49 -8.29 7.04
N SER A 47 -1.66 -7.48 7.68
CA SER A 47 -1.26 -7.69 9.07
C SER A 47 -2.47 -7.67 10.02
N TYR A 48 -3.48 -6.83 9.75
CA TYR A 48 -4.74 -6.81 10.51
C TYR A 48 -5.60 -8.05 10.27
N THR A 49 -5.56 -8.64 9.07
CA THR A 49 -6.21 -9.94 8.81
C THR A 49 -5.47 -11.12 9.45
N GLU A 50 -4.18 -10.97 9.72
CA GLU A 50 -3.31 -11.96 10.36
C GLU A 50 -3.24 -11.80 11.89
N LEU A 51 -4.00 -10.86 12.48
CA LEU A 51 -3.97 -10.49 13.90
C LEU A 51 -2.62 -9.94 14.39
N ASP A 52 -1.79 -9.40 13.47
CA ASP A 52 -0.55 -8.66 13.75
C ASP A 52 -0.82 -7.14 13.70
N PHE A 53 -1.24 -6.58 14.85
CA PHE A 53 -1.74 -5.21 14.95
C PHE A 53 -0.66 -4.13 15.10
N ARG A 54 0.49 -4.31 14.44
CA ARG A 54 1.57 -3.34 14.48
C ARG A 54 1.12 -2.01 13.85
N SER A 55 1.19 -0.92 14.62
CA SER A 55 0.81 0.41 14.11
C SER A 55 1.78 0.90 13.02
N LEU A 56 1.30 1.67 12.05
CA LEU A 56 2.17 2.24 11.00
C LEU A 56 3.34 3.07 11.57
N GLY A 57 3.11 3.77 12.69
CA GLY A 57 4.14 4.58 13.35
C GLY A 57 5.22 3.77 14.08
N SER A 58 5.03 2.46 14.24
CA SER A 58 6.02 1.58 14.87
C SER A 58 7.09 1.06 13.91
N TYR A 59 6.90 1.23 12.60
CA TYR A 59 7.85 0.81 11.59
C TYR A 59 8.93 1.89 11.42
N SER A 60 10.19 1.46 11.45
CA SER A 60 11.31 2.29 11.02
C SER A 60 11.24 2.55 9.52
N ARG A 61 11.93 3.60 9.06
CA ARG A 61 12.03 3.91 7.62
C ARG A 61 12.59 2.73 6.83
N ALA A 62 13.61 2.05 7.36
CA ALA A 62 14.22 0.88 6.74
C ALA A 62 13.23 -0.30 6.60
N GLU A 63 12.39 -0.54 7.61
CA GLU A 63 11.33 -1.56 7.51
C GLU A 63 10.30 -1.18 6.44
N LEU A 64 9.89 0.09 6.37
CA LEU A 64 8.97 0.57 5.33
C LEU A 64 9.58 0.47 3.93
N ASP A 65 10.88 0.71 3.78
CA ASP A 65 11.63 0.46 2.54
C ASP A 65 11.65 -1.02 2.16
N ALA A 66 11.90 -1.91 3.12
CA ALA A 66 11.91 -3.36 2.89
C ALA A 66 10.52 -3.87 2.45
N ILE A 67 9.45 -3.41 3.10
CA ILE A 67 8.07 -3.74 2.71
C ILE A 67 7.79 -3.27 1.28
N ALA A 68 8.23 -2.08 0.92
CA ALA A 68 8.04 -1.52 -0.41
C ALA A 68 8.83 -2.25 -1.51
N ALA A 69 9.97 -2.86 -1.16
CA ALA A 69 10.78 -3.65 -2.08
C ALA A 69 10.27 -5.08 -2.28
N ALA A 70 9.57 -5.65 -1.30
CA ALA A 70 9.00 -7.00 -1.36
C ALA A 70 7.83 -7.11 -2.37
N PRO A 71 7.42 -8.31 -2.82
CA PRO A 71 6.20 -8.50 -3.60
C PRO A 71 4.95 -7.95 -2.87
N ASP A 72 3.89 -7.70 -3.61
CA ASP A 72 2.62 -7.26 -3.02
C ASP A 72 2.14 -8.27 -1.97
N ALA A 73 1.68 -7.77 -0.84
CA ALA A 73 1.24 -8.62 0.26
C ALA A 73 -0.08 -9.36 -0.07
N LEU A 74 -0.85 -8.84 -1.04
CA LEU A 74 -2.20 -9.26 -1.42
C LEU A 74 -2.24 -9.94 -2.80
#